data_AF-A0A7V8VSQ2-F1
#
_entry.id   AF-A0A7V8VSQ2-F1
#
_cell.length_a   1.000
_cell.length_b   1.000
_cell.length_c   1.000
_cell.angle_alpha   90.00
_cell.angle_beta   90.00
_cell.angle_gamma   90.00
#
_symmetry.space_group_name_H-M   'P 1'
#
loop_
_entity.id
_entity.type
_entity.pdbx_description
1 polymer ?
#
loop_
_entity_poly.entity_id
_entity_poly.type
_entity_poly.pdbx_seq_one_letter_code
_entity_poly.pdbx_strand_id
1 'polypeptide(L)'
;MEQAGIIELQLGDHRLPVRIQRVGKARSRHTEKPLTEIHGIATTTDPSLHQQLSQVLQEVGSQTVRSVERFDNTVGKWCVSWNSYAERAGEHRYSLILREEEELSLQALVLGGVELHPYEYREEFSEGGELTIWAKLVGSKQSVLRLRALLKAHPFFPVIRRGIHDEPREMRFGVAEWSEHLGQIRFRVVLVDRDADPTQHPELLRIEGANKGAAIAFYMNFVERLVEMLERKKILPAAEIEVAREAAREELWMGRHEFWRVPDVDLL
;
A
#
# COMPACT_ATOMS: atom_id res chain seq x y z
N MET A 1 -12.86 6.70 -34.33
CA MET A 1 -13.34 5.74 -35.35
C MET A 1 -14.11 4.64 -34.62
N GLU A 2 -15.37 4.41 -34.98
CA GLU A 2 -16.12 3.24 -34.53
C GLU A 2 -15.53 2.01 -35.24
N GLN A 3 -14.78 1.19 -34.51
CA GLN A 3 -14.42 -0.15 -34.99
C GLN A 3 -15.45 -1.12 -34.46
N ALA A 4 -16.32 -1.61 -35.34
CA ALA A 4 -17.18 -2.75 -35.06
C ALA A 4 -16.33 -4.02 -35.08
N GLY A 5 -16.04 -4.56 -33.92
CA GLY A 5 -15.33 -5.83 -33.73
C GLY A 5 -15.94 -6.61 -32.57
N ILE A 6 -15.67 -7.91 -32.52
CA ILE A 6 -16.00 -8.76 -31.37
C ILE A 6 -14.68 -9.19 -30.75
N ILE A 7 -14.59 -9.14 -29.42
CA ILE A 7 -13.50 -9.72 -28.65
C ILE A 7 -14.08 -10.85 -27.79
N GLU A 8 -13.54 -12.05 -27.90
CA GLU A 8 -13.88 -13.14 -26.99
C GLU A 8 -13.08 -13.00 -25.70
N LEU A 9 -13.75 -12.81 -24.58
CA LEU A 9 -13.14 -12.82 -23.25
C LEU A 9 -13.32 -14.18 -22.60
N GLN A 10 -12.26 -14.70 -21.98
CA GLN A 10 -12.32 -15.83 -21.09
C GLN A 10 -12.49 -15.34 -19.65
N LEU A 11 -13.61 -15.74 -19.05
CA LEU A 11 -13.92 -15.55 -17.63
C LEU A 11 -14.09 -16.94 -17.01
N GLY A 12 -13.06 -17.42 -16.32
CA GLY A 12 -13.00 -18.82 -15.86
C GLY A 12 -13.04 -19.80 -17.04
N ASP A 13 -14.01 -20.71 -17.01
CA ASP A 13 -14.21 -21.73 -18.05
C ASP A 13 -15.12 -21.26 -19.20
N HIS A 14 -15.65 -20.03 -19.13
CA HIS A 14 -16.62 -19.52 -20.09
C HIS A 14 -16.00 -18.48 -21.02
N ARG A 15 -16.54 -18.45 -22.25
CA ARG A 15 -16.21 -17.45 -23.26
C ARG A 15 -17.36 -16.47 -23.39
N LEU A 16 -17.05 -15.19 -23.30
CA LEU A 16 -17.99 -14.10 -23.44
C LEU A 16 -17.65 -13.29 -24.69
N PRO A 17 -18.47 -13.36 -25.76
CA PRO A 17 -18.30 -12.47 -26.89
C PRO A 17 -18.73 -11.05 -26.48
N VAL A 18 -17.78 -10.12 -26.57
CA VAL A 18 -18.01 -8.70 -26.28
C VAL A 18 -17.96 -7.93 -27.59
N ARG A 19 -19.07 -7.31 -27.96
CA ARG A 19 -19.13 -6.41 -29.12
C ARG A 19 -18.53 -5.07 -28.74
N ILE A 20 -17.44 -4.71 -29.40
CA ILE A 20 -16.74 -3.44 -29.21
C ILE A 20 -17.61 -2.31 -29.77
N GLN A 21 -17.86 -1.31 -28.94
CA GLN A 21 -18.51 -0.06 -29.34
C GLN A 21 -17.49 1.05 -29.59
N ARG A 22 -16.46 1.10 -28.75
CA ARG A 22 -15.43 2.13 -28.81
C ARG A 22 -14.11 1.59 -28.28
N VAL A 23 -13.04 1.95 -28.95
CA VAL A 23 -11.66 1.78 -28.46
C VAL A 23 -11.09 3.16 -28.17
N GLY A 24 -10.48 3.29 -27.00
CA GLY A 24 -9.84 4.50 -26.52
C GLY A 24 -8.47 4.21 -25.92
N LYS A 25 -7.88 5.25 -25.35
CA LYS A 25 -6.66 5.16 -24.54
C LYS A 25 -6.93 5.78 -23.18
N ALA A 26 -6.47 5.11 -22.13
CA ALA A 26 -6.43 5.61 -20.77
C ALA A 26 -4.97 5.64 -20.32
N ARG A 27 -4.58 6.63 -19.51
CA ARG A 27 -3.23 6.62 -18.91
C ARG A 27 -3.21 5.68 -17.72
N SER A 28 -2.18 4.83 -17.66
CA SER A 28 -1.89 4.05 -16.46
C SER A 28 -1.64 4.99 -15.27
N ARG A 29 -2.20 4.67 -14.11
CA ARG A 29 -1.84 5.33 -12.84
C ARG A 29 -0.45 4.93 -12.35
N HIS A 30 0.04 3.76 -12.77
CA HIS A 30 1.28 3.17 -12.33
C HIS A 30 2.47 3.69 -13.15
N THR A 31 2.38 3.63 -14.48
CA THR A 31 3.47 3.87 -15.44
C THR A 31 3.27 5.10 -16.32
N GLU A 32 2.11 5.76 -16.25
CA GLU A 32 1.66 6.85 -17.15
C GLU A 32 1.56 6.49 -18.65
N LYS A 33 1.88 5.24 -19.01
CA LYS A 33 1.80 4.77 -20.39
C LYS A 33 0.34 4.78 -20.87
N PRO A 34 0.10 5.05 -22.17
CA PRO A 34 -1.21 4.98 -22.76
C PRO A 34 -1.64 3.51 -22.93
N LEU A 35 -2.50 3.04 -22.04
CA LEU A 35 -3.12 1.72 -22.09
C LEU A 35 -4.38 1.73 -22.95
N THR A 36 -4.65 0.62 -23.61
CA THR A 36 -5.86 0.45 -24.42
C THR A 36 -7.08 0.30 -23.52
N GLU A 37 -8.15 1.04 -23.84
CA GLU A 37 -9.44 0.94 -23.15
C GLU A 37 -10.53 0.54 -24.17
N ILE A 38 -11.26 -0.52 -23.89
CA ILE A 38 -12.33 -1.04 -24.75
C ILE A 38 -13.66 -0.87 -24.03
N HIS A 39 -14.58 -0.19 -24.69
CA HIS A 39 -15.98 -0.07 -24.29
C HIS A 39 -16.76 -1.06 -25.13
N GLY A 40 -17.35 -2.05 -24.47
CA GLY A 40 -17.97 -3.17 -25.15
C GLY A 40 -19.28 -3.60 -24.51
N ILE A 41 -20.03 -4.41 -25.24
CA ILE A 41 -21.31 -4.94 -24.78
C ILE A 41 -21.34 -6.44 -25.00
N ALA A 42 -21.66 -7.18 -23.94
CA ALA A 42 -22.03 -8.58 -24.01
C ALA A 42 -23.54 -8.73 -23.83
N THR A 43 -24.13 -9.66 -24.58
CA THR A 43 -25.56 -10.00 -24.48
C THR A 43 -25.72 -11.49 -24.37
N THR A 44 -26.66 -11.94 -23.53
CA THR A 44 -27.03 -13.35 -23.42
C THR A 44 -28.52 -13.49 -23.15
N THR A 45 -29.14 -14.53 -23.71
CA THR A 45 -30.49 -14.97 -23.36
C THR A 45 -30.47 -16.24 -22.51
N ASP A 46 -29.28 -16.77 -22.21
CA ASP A 46 -29.07 -17.96 -21.39
C ASP A 46 -29.09 -17.57 -19.89
N PRO A 47 -30.09 -18.03 -19.11
CA PRO A 47 -30.19 -17.73 -17.69
C PRO A 47 -29.00 -18.23 -16.87
N SER A 48 -28.40 -19.37 -17.25
CA SER A 48 -27.24 -19.92 -16.56
C SER A 48 -26.00 -19.03 -16.76
N LEU A 49 -25.79 -18.56 -17.99
CA LEU A 49 -24.70 -17.63 -18.30
C LEU A 49 -24.93 -16.27 -17.61
N HIS A 50 -26.18 -15.79 -17.53
CA HIS A 50 -26.52 -14.56 -16.79
C HIS A 50 -26.15 -14.66 -15.31
N GLN A 51 -26.54 -15.74 -14.62
CA GLN A 51 -26.25 -15.92 -13.19
C GLN A 51 -24.74 -15.89 -12.91
N GLN A 52 -23.96 -16.55 -13.76
CA GLN A 52 -22.50 -16.58 -13.64
C GLN A 52 -21.87 -15.23 -13.94
N LEU A 53 -22.25 -14.57 -15.04
CA LEU A 53 -21.76 -13.23 -15.35
C LEU A 53 -22.08 -12.25 -14.23
N SER A 54 -23.28 -12.32 -13.66
CA SER A 54 -23.64 -11.52 -12.49
C SER A 54 -22.72 -11.78 -11.31
N GLN A 55 -22.40 -13.05 -11.00
CA GLN A 55 -21.50 -13.39 -9.91
C GLN A 55 -20.07 -12.90 -10.15
N VAL A 56 -19.55 -13.13 -11.36
CA VAL A 56 -18.19 -12.75 -11.77
C VAL A 56 -18.01 -11.23 -11.85
N LEU A 57 -19.04 -10.51 -12.28
CA LEU A 57 -19.01 -9.06 -12.47
C LEU A 57 -19.45 -8.26 -11.22
N GLN A 58 -20.04 -8.91 -10.21
CA GLN A 58 -20.39 -8.27 -8.93
C GLN A 58 -19.16 -7.79 -8.15
N GLU A 59 -18.03 -8.47 -8.32
CA GLU A 59 -16.73 -8.06 -7.75
C GLU A 59 -16.05 -7.04 -8.68
N VAL A 60 -16.60 -5.83 -8.77
CA VAL A 60 -15.99 -4.75 -9.57
C VAL A 60 -14.64 -4.39 -8.97
N GLY A 61 -13.54 -4.61 -9.71
CA GLY A 61 -12.23 -4.00 -9.41
C GLY A 61 -10.99 -4.89 -9.49
N SER A 62 -11.09 -6.21 -9.58
CA SER A 62 -9.90 -7.10 -9.50
C SER A 62 -9.90 -8.29 -10.47
N GLN A 63 -10.93 -8.43 -11.31
CA GLN A 63 -11.03 -9.56 -12.22
C GLN A 63 -10.22 -9.31 -13.50
N THR A 64 -9.06 -9.96 -13.58
CA THR A 64 -8.27 -10.07 -14.80
C THR A 64 -8.92 -11.09 -15.73
N VAL A 65 -9.36 -10.64 -16.90
CA VAL A 65 -9.96 -11.43 -17.97
C VAL A 65 -8.99 -11.52 -19.14
N ARG A 66 -8.90 -12.68 -19.78
CA ARG A 66 -8.00 -12.86 -20.94
C ARG A 66 -8.81 -12.81 -22.21
N SER A 67 -8.35 -12.07 -23.21
CA SER A 67 -8.90 -12.26 -24.56
C SER A 67 -8.41 -13.59 -25.12
N VAL A 68 -9.31 -14.37 -25.71
CA VAL A 68 -8.99 -15.67 -26.33
C VAL A 68 -8.66 -15.51 -27.80
N GLU A 69 -9.18 -14.47 -28.43
CA GLU A 69 -8.99 -14.18 -29.84
C GLU A 69 -8.20 -12.89 -30.06
N ARG A 70 -7.45 -12.84 -31.17
CA ARG A 70 -6.60 -11.70 -31.54
C ARG A 70 -7.48 -10.52 -31.96
N PHE A 71 -7.54 -9.49 -31.11
CA PHE A 71 -7.88 -8.15 -31.56
C PHE A 71 -6.57 -7.42 -31.90
N ASP A 72 -6.44 -6.92 -33.13
CA ASP A 72 -5.25 -6.20 -33.62
C ASP A 72 -3.92 -6.96 -33.44
N ASN A 73 -3.93 -8.28 -33.66
CA ASN A 73 -2.76 -9.17 -33.59
C ASN A 73 -2.16 -9.40 -32.19
N THR A 74 -2.88 -9.03 -31.11
CA THR A 74 -2.44 -9.23 -29.72
C THR A 74 -3.48 -10.04 -28.92
N VAL A 75 -3.04 -11.13 -28.29
CA VAL A 75 -3.77 -11.76 -27.17
C VAL A 75 -3.50 -10.88 -25.96
N GLY A 76 -4.46 -10.02 -25.61
CA GLY A 76 -4.36 -9.10 -24.49
C GLY A 76 -4.87 -9.70 -23.19
N LYS A 77 -4.21 -9.38 -22.08
CA LYS A 77 -4.82 -9.50 -20.75
C LYS A 77 -5.53 -8.18 -20.44
N TRP A 78 -6.70 -8.26 -19.84
CA TRP A 78 -7.58 -7.12 -19.61
C TRP A 78 -8.10 -7.15 -18.18
N CYS A 79 -8.38 -5.99 -17.61
CA CYS A 79 -9.08 -5.87 -16.33
C CYS A 79 -10.45 -5.23 -16.58
N VAL A 80 -11.50 -5.77 -15.96
CA VAL A 80 -12.83 -5.14 -15.99
C VAL A 80 -12.83 -3.96 -15.02
N SER A 81 -12.69 -2.75 -15.57
CA SER A 81 -12.65 -1.51 -14.78
C SER A 81 -14.04 -0.98 -14.40
N TRP A 82 -15.07 -1.36 -15.17
CA TRP A 82 -16.45 -0.98 -14.91
C TRP A 82 -17.40 -1.93 -15.63
N ASN A 83 -18.57 -2.14 -15.04
CA ASN A 83 -19.68 -2.78 -15.72
C ASN A 83 -21.03 -2.19 -15.33
N SER A 84 -22.04 -2.42 -16.17
CA SER A 84 -23.46 -2.22 -15.84
C SER A 84 -24.31 -3.29 -16.47
N TYR A 85 -25.45 -3.57 -15.85
CA TYR A 85 -26.42 -4.55 -16.31
C TYR A 85 -27.75 -3.90 -16.69
N ALA A 86 -28.38 -4.42 -17.76
CA ALA A 86 -29.76 -4.12 -18.13
C ALA A 86 -30.43 -5.37 -18.70
N GLU A 87 -31.75 -5.46 -18.53
CA GLU A 87 -32.56 -6.56 -19.08
C GLU A 87 -33.68 -6.01 -19.96
N ARG A 88 -33.93 -6.66 -21.10
CA ARG A 88 -35.09 -6.35 -21.94
C ARG A 88 -35.60 -7.60 -22.63
N ALA A 89 -36.87 -7.94 -22.37
CA ALA A 89 -37.57 -9.04 -23.04
C ALA A 89 -36.83 -10.39 -22.98
N GLY A 90 -36.19 -10.71 -21.84
CA GLY A 90 -35.42 -11.94 -21.65
C GLY A 90 -34.00 -11.91 -22.21
N GLU A 91 -33.57 -10.79 -22.79
CA GLU A 91 -32.16 -10.54 -23.13
C GLU A 91 -31.45 -9.79 -21.99
N HIS A 92 -30.38 -10.38 -21.49
CA HIS A 92 -29.48 -9.81 -20.50
C HIS A 92 -28.34 -9.08 -21.21
N ARG A 93 -28.13 -7.80 -20.91
CA ARG A 93 -27.13 -6.94 -21.53
C ARG A 93 -26.15 -6.41 -20.48
N TYR A 94 -24.87 -6.59 -20.74
CA TYR A 94 -23.77 -6.08 -19.93
C TYR A 94 -22.96 -5.07 -20.72
N SER A 95 -22.85 -3.84 -20.23
CA SER A 95 -21.90 -2.87 -20.74
C SER A 95 -20.62 -2.97 -19.93
N LEU A 96 -19.47 -3.07 -20.57
CA LEU A 96 -18.17 -3.30 -19.95
C LEU A 96 -17.18 -2.23 -20.39
N ILE A 97 -16.34 -1.77 -19.44
CA ILE A 97 -15.10 -1.04 -19.75
C ILE A 97 -13.92 -1.93 -19.36
N LEU A 98 -13.20 -2.40 -20.38
CA LEU A 98 -12.01 -3.22 -20.25
C LEU A 98 -10.77 -2.34 -20.39
N ARG A 99 -9.80 -2.49 -19.50
CA ARG A 99 -8.50 -1.83 -19.61
C ARG A 99 -7.41 -2.87 -19.82
N GLU A 100 -6.48 -2.58 -20.71
CA GLU A 100 -5.30 -3.40 -20.92
C GLU A 100 -4.55 -3.58 -19.60
N GLU A 101 -4.27 -4.83 -19.22
CA GLU A 101 -3.49 -5.14 -18.04
C GLU A 101 -2.00 -4.90 -18.36
N GLU A 102 -1.34 -4.10 -17.54
CA GLU A 102 0.10 -3.88 -17.64
C GLU A 102 0.85 -4.76 -16.65
N GLU A 103 2.00 -5.28 -17.08
CA GLU A 103 2.90 -6.02 -16.20
C GLU A 103 3.88 -5.05 -15.54
N LEU A 104 3.75 -4.88 -14.22
CA LEU A 104 4.62 -4.02 -13.43
C LEU A 104 5.89 -4.78 -13.06
N SER A 105 7.04 -4.33 -13.58
CA SER A 105 8.35 -4.89 -13.26
C SER A 105 9.19 -3.86 -12.51
N LEU A 106 9.15 -3.92 -11.19
CA LEU A 106 9.99 -3.08 -10.34
C LEU A 106 11.42 -3.63 -10.29
N GLN A 107 12.38 -2.82 -10.71
CA GLN A 107 13.79 -3.18 -10.70
C GLN A 107 14.46 -2.75 -9.38
N ALA A 108 14.14 -1.54 -8.92
CA ALA A 108 14.67 -1.00 -7.68
C ALA A 108 13.73 0.06 -7.10
N LEU A 109 13.71 0.16 -5.78
CA LEU A 109 13.05 1.21 -5.05
C LEU A 109 14.11 2.15 -4.46
N VAL A 110 14.10 3.42 -4.87
CA VAL A 110 15.07 4.43 -4.41
C VAL A 110 14.41 5.31 -3.36
N LEU A 111 14.88 5.24 -2.12
CA LEU A 111 14.34 5.99 -0.99
C LEU A 111 15.33 7.08 -0.56
N GLY A 112 15.05 8.34 -0.90
CA GLY A 112 15.96 9.45 -0.54
C GLY A 112 17.40 9.23 -1.04
N GLY A 113 17.56 8.63 -2.23
CA GLY A 113 18.85 8.27 -2.81
C GLY A 113 19.43 6.91 -2.37
N VAL A 114 18.73 6.16 -1.51
CA VAL A 114 19.12 4.78 -1.14
C VAL A 114 18.42 3.79 -2.06
N GLU A 115 19.18 3.15 -2.94
CA GLU A 115 18.67 2.10 -3.82
C GLU A 115 18.53 0.77 -3.07
N LEU A 116 17.34 0.17 -3.14
CA LEU A 116 16.98 -1.08 -2.50
C LEU A 116 16.23 -1.97 -3.49
N HIS A 117 16.41 -3.28 -3.35
CA HIS A 117 15.75 -4.26 -4.22
C HIS A 117 14.69 -5.02 -3.43
N PRO A 118 13.40 -4.76 -3.72
CA PRO A 118 12.32 -5.51 -3.09
C PRO A 118 12.27 -6.95 -3.58
N TYR A 119 11.99 -7.86 -2.66
CA TYR A 119 11.57 -9.23 -2.99
C TYR A 119 10.06 -9.39 -2.92
N GLU A 120 9.37 -8.41 -2.35
CA GLU A 120 7.92 -8.30 -2.34
C GLU A 120 7.56 -6.83 -2.54
N TYR A 121 6.61 -6.56 -3.44
CA TYR A 121 6.18 -5.23 -3.80
C TYR A 121 4.68 -5.23 -4.12
N ARG A 122 3.96 -4.28 -3.55
CA ARG A 122 2.57 -3.98 -3.89
C ARG A 122 2.39 -2.47 -3.85
N GLU A 123 1.60 -1.96 -4.77
CA GLU A 123 1.16 -0.58 -4.76
C GLU A 123 -0.35 -0.47 -4.94
N GLU A 124 -0.93 0.55 -4.33
CA GLU A 124 -2.36 0.81 -4.39
C GLU A 124 -2.59 2.32 -4.50
N PHE A 125 -3.58 2.67 -5.32
CA PHE A 125 -4.02 4.05 -5.51
C PHE A 125 -5.41 4.20 -4.90
N SER A 126 -5.57 5.22 -4.06
CA SER A 126 -6.88 5.65 -3.61
C SER A 126 -7.71 6.22 -4.77
N GLU A 127 -8.97 6.59 -4.49
CA GLU A 127 -9.80 7.35 -5.42
C GLU A 127 -9.22 8.73 -5.74
N GLY A 128 -8.61 9.39 -4.75
CA GLY A 128 -7.94 10.69 -4.87
C GLY A 128 -6.62 10.65 -5.66
N GLY A 129 -6.07 9.46 -5.90
CA GLY A 129 -4.84 9.25 -6.64
C GLY A 129 -3.58 9.23 -5.77
N GLU A 130 -3.73 9.23 -4.45
CA GLU A 130 -2.63 9.02 -3.50
C GLU A 130 -2.10 7.59 -3.59
N LEU A 131 -0.77 7.46 -3.59
CA LEU A 131 -0.09 6.19 -3.73
C LEU A 131 0.33 5.63 -2.36
N THR A 132 -0.03 4.38 -2.09
CA THR A 132 0.56 3.60 -0.99
C THR A 132 1.37 2.45 -1.56
N ILE A 133 2.58 2.25 -1.01
CA ILE A 133 3.49 1.19 -1.40
C ILE A 133 3.80 0.32 -0.19
N TRP A 134 3.63 -0.99 -0.32
CA TRP A 134 4.10 -1.99 0.63
C TRP A 134 5.26 -2.73 -0.02
N ALA A 135 6.42 -2.71 0.64
CA ALA A 135 7.60 -3.39 0.13
C ALA A 135 8.33 -4.16 1.23
N LYS A 136 8.83 -5.34 0.89
CA LYS A 136 9.83 -6.04 1.69
C LYS A 136 11.16 -6.06 0.96
N LEU A 137 12.19 -5.60 1.65
CA LEU A 137 13.48 -5.25 1.07
C LEU A 137 14.59 -6.01 1.78
N VAL A 138 15.65 -6.32 1.06
CA VAL A 138 16.93 -6.72 1.65
C VAL A 138 17.88 -5.52 1.58
N GLY A 139 18.64 -5.27 2.65
CA GLY A 139 19.65 -4.23 2.63
C GLY A 139 20.88 -4.57 3.45
N SER A 140 21.86 -3.66 3.36
CA SER A 140 23.12 -3.75 4.11
C SER A 140 23.04 -2.96 5.41
N LYS A 141 24.02 -3.14 6.30
CA LYS A 141 24.19 -2.26 7.48
C LYS A 141 24.31 -0.79 7.09
N GLN A 142 24.95 -0.49 5.96
CA GLN A 142 25.05 0.88 5.45
C GLN A 142 23.68 1.41 5.01
N SER A 143 22.86 0.58 4.36
CA SER A 143 21.48 0.93 3.99
C SER A 143 20.64 1.27 5.22
N VAL A 144 20.75 0.49 6.31
CA VAL A 144 20.07 0.79 7.59
C VAL A 144 20.45 2.17 8.09
N LEU A 145 21.75 2.48 8.14
CA LEU A 145 22.23 3.77 8.66
C LEU A 145 21.68 4.94 7.84
N ARG A 146 21.68 4.80 6.50
CA ARG A 146 21.13 5.83 5.61
C ARG A 146 19.62 5.99 5.77
N LEU A 147 18.87 4.90 5.85
CA LEU A 147 17.41 4.96 6.07
C LEU A 147 17.06 5.55 7.43
N ARG A 148 17.82 5.23 8.48
CA ARG A 148 17.66 5.87 9.80
C ARG A 148 17.96 7.35 9.78
N ALA A 149 18.99 7.77 9.04
CA ALA A 149 19.30 9.19 8.87
C ALA A 149 18.19 9.91 8.10
N LEU A 150 17.65 9.28 7.06
CA LEU A 150 16.52 9.79 6.28
C LEU A 150 15.29 10.02 7.16
N LEU A 151 14.90 9.00 7.94
CA LEU A 151 13.81 9.05 8.92
C LEU A 151 13.93 10.20 9.93
N LYS A 152 15.17 10.55 10.33
CA LYS A 152 15.42 11.63 11.30
C LYS A 152 15.41 13.01 10.67
N ALA A 153 15.90 13.12 9.43
CA ALA A 153 16.18 14.40 8.81
C ALA A 153 14.96 15.01 8.12
N HIS A 154 14.12 14.19 7.50
CA HIS A 154 13.01 14.68 6.69
C HIS A 154 11.73 13.85 6.92
N PRO A 155 10.59 14.49 7.22
CA PRO A 155 9.31 13.78 7.33
C PRO A 155 8.82 13.25 5.98
N PHE A 156 9.22 13.89 4.88
CA PHE A 156 8.94 13.48 3.50
C PHE A 156 10.24 13.40 2.71
N PHE A 157 10.29 12.49 1.75
CA PHE A 157 11.46 12.27 0.91
C PHE A 157 11.06 11.72 -0.46
N PRO A 158 11.92 11.92 -1.48
CA PRO A 158 11.64 11.42 -2.82
C PRO A 158 11.78 9.90 -2.87
N VAL A 159 10.78 9.27 -3.49
CA VAL A 159 10.73 7.84 -3.79
C VAL A 159 10.67 7.64 -5.31
N ILE A 160 11.56 6.82 -5.84
CA ILE A 160 11.59 6.46 -7.27
C ILE A 160 11.32 4.95 -7.41
N ARG A 161 10.34 4.60 -8.26
CA ARG A 161 9.93 3.22 -8.56
C ARG A 161 10.59 2.77 -9.86
N ARG A 162 11.91 2.58 -9.84
CA ARG A 162 12.72 2.34 -11.04
C ARG A 162 12.23 1.09 -11.80
N GLY A 163 11.89 1.24 -13.07
CA GLY A 163 11.27 0.20 -13.90
C GLY A 163 9.74 0.26 -14.00
N ILE A 164 9.08 0.98 -13.09
CA ILE A 164 7.64 1.32 -13.17
C ILE A 164 7.45 2.78 -13.56
N HIS A 165 8.02 3.69 -12.77
CA HIS A 165 7.98 5.13 -12.98
C HIS A 165 9.23 5.80 -12.40
N ASP A 166 10.01 6.43 -13.27
CA ASP A 166 11.31 7.00 -12.90
C ASP A 166 11.21 8.41 -12.33
N GLU A 167 10.07 9.08 -12.42
CA GLU A 167 9.89 10.38 -11.77
C GLU A 167 9.76 10.22 -10.25
N PRO A 168 10.48 11.02 -9.46
CA PRO A 168 10.38 11.00 -8.00
C PRO A 168 8.99 11.44 -7.53
N ARG A 169 8.44 10.68 -6.57
CA ARG A 169 7.24 11.05 -5.84
C ARG A 169 7.59 11.32 -4.37
N GLU A 170 7.12 12.44 -3.83
CA GLU A 170 7.33 12.76 -2.43
C GLU A 170 6.44 11.87 -1.55
N MET A 171 7.07 11.09 -0.68
CA MET A 171 6.38 10.14 0.20
C MET A 171 6.96 10.21 1.62
N ARG A 172 6.29 9.56 2.55
CA ARG A 172 6.76 9.36 3.92
C ARG A 172 6.68 7.90 4.32
N PHE A 173 7.43 7.52 5.35
CA PHE A 173 7.22 6.22 5.98
C PHE A 173 5.90 6.22 6.74
N GLY A 174 5.05 5.23 6.46
CA GLY A 174 3.97 4.77 7.35
C GLY A 174 4.39 3.58 8.19
N VAL A 175 5.25 2.70 7.69
CA VAL A 175 5.92 1.66 8.49
C VAL A 175 7.37 1.54 8.04
N ALA A 176 8.29 1.33 8.98
CA ALA A 176 9.70 1.06 8.69
C ALA A 176 10.28 0.03 9.68
N GLU A 177 9.76 -1.19 9.62
CA GLU A 177 10.26 -2.31 10.43
C GLU A 177 11.51 -2.92 9.81
N TRP A 178 12.40 -3.44 10.65
CA TRP A 178 13.58 -4.17 10.19
C TRP A 178 13.94 -5.30 11.15
N SER A 179 14.61 -6.32 10.63
CA SER A 179 15.19 -7.42 11.40
C SER A 179 16.55 -7.84 10.83
N GLU A 180 17.41 -8.39 11.67
CA GLU A 180 18.69 -8.99 11.28
C GLU A 180 18.65 -10.48 11.61
N HIS A 181 18.82 -11.34 10.60
CA HIS A 181 18.89 -12.78 10.77
C HIS A 181 20.00 -13.35 9.90
N LEU A 182 20.92 -14.13 10.50
CA LEU A 182 22.08 -14.73 9.81
C LEU A 182 22.91 -13.71 9.00
N GLY A 183 23.06 -12.50 9.53
CA GLY A 183 23.81 -11.41 8.86
C GLY A 183 23.08 -10.73 7.70
N GLN A 184 21.84 -11.14 7.39
CA GLN A 184 20.98 -10.48 6.41
C GLN A 184 20.02 -9.53 7.11
N ILE A 185 19.95 -8.29 6.62
CA ILE A 185 19.00 -7.30 7.12
C ILE A 185 17.81 -7.23 6.18
N ARG A 186 16.63 -7.43 6.75
CA ARG A 186 15.35 -7.35 6.03
C ARG A 186 14.56 -6.17 6.54
N PHE A 187 13.86 -5.50 5.65
CA PHE A 187 12.96 -4.41 5.97
C PHE A 187 11.55 -4.74 5.51
N ARG A 188 10.58 -4.27 6.28
CA ARG A 188 9.21 -4.13 5.83
C ARG A 188 8.89 -2.64 5.91
N VAL A 189 8.66 -2.04 4.75
CA VAL A 189 8.32 -0.62 4.65
C VAL A 189 6.91 -0.47 4.08
N VAL A 190 6.20 0.50 4.62
CA VAL A 190 5.02 1.06 3.98
C VAL A 190 5.32 2.53 3.73
N LEU A 191 5.20 2.94 2.48
CA LEU A 191 5.39 4.31 2.04
C LEU A 191 4.03 4.86 1.65
N VAL A 192 3.73 6.04 2.13
CA VAL A 192 2.46 6.70 1.88
C VAL A 192 2.76 8.04 1.24
N ASP A 193 1.95 8.40 0.26
CA ASP A 193 2.00 9.71 -0.39
C ASP A 193 2.02 10.86 0.63
N ARG A 194 2.61 11.98 0.21
CA ARG A 194 2.64 13.20 1.02
C ARG A 194 1.23 13.69 1.34
N ASP A 195 0.36 13.70 0.34
CA ASP A 195 -0.97 14.30 0.41
C ASP A 195 -2.04 13.34 0.94
N ALA A 196 -1.63 12.13 1.33
CA ALA A 196 -2.51 11.10 1.85
C ALA A 196 -3.09 11.44 3.24
N ASP A 197 -4.40 11.25 3.38
CA ASP A 197 -5.14 11.47 4.62
C ASP A 197 -4.75 10.43 5.69
N PRO A 198 -4.14 10.85 6.83
CA PRO A 198 -3.77 9.94 7.91
C PRO A 198 -4.92 9.07 8.45
N THR A 199 -6.16 9.55 8.37
CA THR A 199 -7.34 8.82 8.87
C THR A 199 -7.70 7.61 8.02
N GLN A 200 -7.31 7.61 6.75
CA GLN A 200 -7.56 6.54 5.79
C GLN A 200 -6.41 5.51 5.72
N HIS A 201 -5.29 5.79 6.39
CA HIS A 201 -4.07 5.00 6.34
C HIS A 201 -3.64 4.54 7.74
N PRO A 202 -4.14 3.40 8.24
CA PRO A 202 -3.82 2.89 9.57
C PRO A 202 -2.32 2.66 9.78
N GLU A 203 -1.55 2.48 8.70
CA GLU A 203 -0.10 2.37 8.76
C GLU A 203 0.55 3.63 9.34
N LEU A 204 0.05 4.82 9.00
CA LEU A 204 0.59 6.09 9.51
C LEU A 204 0.42 6.21 11.03
N LEU A 205 -0.70 5.75 11.58
CA LEU A 205 -0.97 5.74 13.03
C LEU A 205 0.02 4.84 13.79
N ARG A 206 0.51 3.78 13.14
CA ARG A 206 1.43 2.82 13.75
C ARG A 206 2.83 3.39 13.96
N ILE A 207 3.32 4.21 13.04
CA ILE A 207 4.59 4.94 13.23
C ILE A 207 4.49 5.97 14.34
N GLU A 208 3.35 6.65 14.50
CA GLU A 208 3.18 7.57 15.64
C GLU A 208 3.30 6.84 16.97
N GLY A 209 2.72 5.64 17.09
CA GLY A 209 2.90 4.76 18.25
C GLY A 209 4.35 4.35 18.47
N ALA A 210 5.04 3.90 17.41
CA ALA A 210 6.45 3.50 17.49
C ALA A 210 7.40 4.66 17.83
N ASN A 211 7.17 5.84 17.24
CA ASN A 211 7.93 7.06 17.52
C ASN A 211 7.73 7.53 18.95
N LYS A 212 6.50 7.46 19.48
CA LYS A 212 6.21 7.71 20.90
C LYS A 212 6.99 6.73 21.79
N GLY A 213 7.00 5.44 21.46
CA GLY A 213 7.80 4.44 22.18
C GLY A 213 9.31 4.72 22.17
N ALA A 214 9.87 5.10 21.01
CA ALA A 214 11.28 5.46 20.88
C ALA A 214 11.65 6.74 21.65
N ALA A 215 10.76 7.75 21.65
CA ALA A 215 10.92 8.95 22.44
C ALA A 215 10.91 8.63 23.94
N ILE A 216 9.97 7.78 24.39
CA ILE A 216 9.91 7.32 25.78
C ILE A 216 11.21 6.61 26.17
N ALA A 217 11.71 5.69 25.35
CA ALA A 217 12.96 4.99 25.61
C ALA A 217 14.17 5.95 25.66
N PHE A 218 14.22 6.97 24.80
CA PHE A 218 15.24 8.01 24.86
C PHE A 218 15.18 8.78 26.18
N TYR A 219 14.00 9.25 26.58
CA TYR A 219 13.83 10.01 27.81
C TYR A 219 14.15 9.17 29.05
N MET A 220 13.77 7.89 29.08
CA MET A 220 14.15 6.96 30.17
C MET A 220 15.67 6.87 30.31
N ASN A 221 16.38 6.58 29.20
CA ASN A 221 17.84 6.48 29.20
C ASN A 221 18.52 7.82 29.57
N PHE A 222 17.99 8.94 29.07
CA PHE A 222 18.51 10.26 29.37
C PHE A 222 18.36 10.60 30.86
N VAL A 223 17.19 10.34 31.44
CA VAL A 223 16.93 10.55 32.87
C VAL A 223 17.83 9.67 33.72
N GLU A 224 17.99 8.39 33.39
CA GLU A 224 18.93 7.50 34.10
C GLU A 224 20.36 8.04 34.06
N ARG A 225 20.82 8.48 32.88
CA ARG A 225 22.17 9.03 32.73
C ARG A 225 22.37 10.36 33.47
N LEU A 226 21.31 11.18 33.54
CA LEU A 226 21.30 12.41 34.30
C LEU A 226 21.39 12.12 35.81
N VAL A 227 20.61 11.16 36.30
CA VAL A 227 20.63 10.71 37.70
C VAL A 227 22.02 10.20 38.09
N GLU A 228 22.62 9.31 37.30
CA GLU A 228 23.99 8.83 37.51
C GLU A 228 25.02 9.97 37.56
N MET A 229 24.85 10.98 36.69
CA MET A 229 25.74 12.14 36.66
C MET A 229 25.58 13.01 37.92
N LEU A 230 24.35 13.23 38.37
CA LEU A 230 24.05 14.02 39.57
C LEU A 230 24.55 13.34 40.84
N GLU A 231 24.39 12.02 40.93
CA GLU A 231 24.92 11.20 42.03
C GLU A 231 26.45 11.25 42.06
N ARG A 232 27.11 11.02 40.91
CA ARG A 232 28.58 11.07 40.79
C ARG A 232 29.13 12.45 41.16
N LYS A 233 28.43 13.53 40.81
CA LYS A 233 28.80 14.91 41.16
C LYS A 233 28.44 15.28 42.61
N LYS A 234 27.80 14.37 43.36
CA LYS A 234 27.31 14.60 44.73
C LYS A 234 26.37 15.81 44.83
N ILE A 235 25.66 16.11 43.74
CA ILE A 235 24.67 17.20 43.70
C ILE A 235 23.35 16.71 44.31
N LEU A 236 22.98 15.45 44.03
CA LEU A 236 21.90 14.75 44.71
C LEU A 236 22.45 13.50 45.40
N PRO A 237 22.21 13.30 46.71
CA PRO A 237 22.47 12.03 47.37
C PRO A 237 21.57 10.91 46.83
N ALA A 238 22.06 9.67 46.87
CA ALA A 238 21.28 8.49 46.46
C ALA A 238 19.93 8.36 47.18
N ALA A 239 19.85 8.79 48.45
CA ALA A 239 18.61 8.78 49.22
C ALA A 239 17.54 9.72 48.64
N GLU A 240 17.91 10.90 48.14
CA GLU A 240 16.98 11.85 47.53
C GLU A 240 16.52 11.38 46.13
N ILE A 241 17.40 10.67 45.41
CA ILE A 241 17.06 10.03 44.12
C ILE A 241 16.00 8.94 44.33
N GLU A 242 16.13 8.12 45.37
CA GLU A 242 15.14 7.08 45.67
C GLU A 242 13.80 7.67 46.12
N VAL A 243 13.80 8.75 46.92
CA VAL A 243 12.57 9.48 47.27
C VAL A 243 11.88 10.03 46.02
N ALA A 244 12.63 10.62 45.08
CA ALA A 244 12.06 11.10 43.82
C ALA A 244 11.52 9.97 42.93
N ARG A 245 12.17 8.80 42.93
CA ARG A 245 11.68 7.59 42.22
C ARG A 245 10.41 7.04 42.84
N GLU A 246 10.31 7.01 44.16
CA GLU A 246 9.10 6.58 44.87
C GLU A 246 7.94 7.55 44.63
N ALA A 247 8.17 8.86 44.72
CA ALA A 247 7.16 9.87 44.40
C ALA A 247 6.67 9.75 42.94
N ALA A 248 7.59 9.58 41.97
CA ALA A 248 7.23 9.36 40.57
C ALA A 248 6.45 8.05 40.34
N ARG A 249 6.72 6.99 41.13
CA ARG A 249 5.97 5.72 41.07
C ARG A 249 4.56 5.85 41.68
N GLU A 250 4.40 6.63 42.74
CA GLU A 250 3.10 6.93 43.33
C GLU A 250 2.25 7.82 42.40
N GLU A 251 2.84 8.82 41.77
CA GLU A 251 2.18 9.66 40.76
C GLU A 251 1.82 8.88 39.49
N LEU A 252 2.64 7.89 39.10
CA LEU A 252 2.31 6.94 38.04
C LEU A 252 1.02 6.16 38.34
N TRP A 253 0.71 5.88 39.62
CA TRP A 253 -0.53 5.21 40.03
C TRP A 253 -1.75 6.12 39.90
N MET A 254 -1.57 7.43 40.07
CA MET A 254 -2.62 8.45 39.88
C MET A 254 -2.85 8.82 38.40
N GLY A 255 -1.84 8.65 37.53
CA GLY A 255 -1.92 8.94 36.08
C GLY A 255 -2.23 7.74 35.17
N ARG A 256 -2.46 6.54 35.73
CA ARG A 256 -2.45 5.26 34.99
C ARG A 256 -3.77 4.86 34.31
N HIS A 257 -4.84 5.65 34.43
CA HIS A 257 -6.16 5.18 34.04
C HIS A 257 -6.53 5.35 32.55
N GLU A 258 -5.75 6.07 31.74
CA GLU A 258 -6.24 6.50 30.42
C GLU A 258 -5.56 5.89 29.19
N PHE A 259 -4.33 5.38 29.26
CA PHE A 259 -3.62 5.13 27.99
C PHE A 259 -3.82 3.75 27.35
N TRP A 260 -4.20 2.67 28.06
CA TRP A 260 -4.09 1.31 27.48
C TRP A 260 -5.06 0.22 27.98
N ARG A 261 -6.19 0.53 28.61
CA ARG A 261 -7.12 -0.54 29.04
C ARG A 261 -8.20 -0.82 27.99
N VAL A 262 -8.11 -1.98 27.33
CA VAL A 262 -9.26 -2.66 26.70
C VAL A 262 -9.55 -3.99 27.41
N PRO A 263 -10.83 -4.43 27.47
CA PRO A 263 -11.24 -5.55 28.34
C PRO A 263 -10.77 -6.92 27.85
N ASP A 264 -10.70 -7.11 26.54
CA ASP A 264 -10.25 -8.35 25.89
C ASP A 264 -9.66 -7.98 24.52
N VAL A 265 -8.55 -8.61 24.17
CA VAL A 265 -7.77 -8.33 22.96
C VAL A 265 -8.12 -9.34 21.85
N ASP A 266 -8.80 -10.44 22.18
CA ASP A 266 -9.19 -11.49 21.23
C ASP A 266 -10.52 -11.19 20.51
N LEU A 267 -11.10 -10.02 20.76
CA LEU A 267 -12.24 -9.45 20.03
C LEU A 267 -11.83 -8.34 19.04
N LEU A 268 -10.52 -8.16 18.80
CA LEU A 268 -9.94 -7.19 17.85
C LEU A 268 -9.43 -7.86 16.57
#